data_AF-A0A0G0APZ5-F1
#
_entry.id   AF-A0A0G0APZ5-F1
#
_cell.length_a   1.000
_cell.length_b   1.000
_cell.length_c   1.000
_cell.angle_alpha   90.00
_cell.angle_beta   90.00
_cell.angle_gamma   90.00
#
_symmetry.space_group_name_H-M   'P 1'
#
loop_
_entity.id
_entity.type
_entity.pdbx_description
1 polymer ?
#
loop_
_entity_poly.entity_id
_entity_poly.type
_entity_poly.pdbx_seq_one_letter_code
_entity_poly.pdbx_strand_id
1 'polypeptide(L)'
;MSDIKKEYYLEETDKIKEFHQSRRMFCIYDDQLRIADDNVPYSHATWFQNENWMTKEKDGLMNEIVRGIVDSKGDIYFYVGYNFEINDIIELIFFNHLAELVKRLNLDTNAKIFGGLIKSEPGKIWTPIKSYGKIADKIK
;
A
#
# COMPACT_ATOMS: atom_id res chain seq x y z
N MET A 1 19.85 -12.70 7.57
CA MET A 1 20.03 -12.79 6.11
C MET A 1 18.68 -12.44 5.51
N SER A 2 18.56 -11.34 4.74
CA SER A 2 17.31 -11.01 4.07
C SER A 2 17.17 -11.90 2.84
N ASP A 3 16.13 -12.73 2.83
CA ASP A 3 15.77 -13.51 1.66
C ASP A 3 15.23 -12.55 0.59
N ILE A 4 16.10 -12.18 -0.35
CA ILE A 4 15.76 -11.37 -1.52
C ILE A 4 14.63 -12.07 -2.27
N LYS A 5 13.42 -11.51 -2.22
CA LYS A 5 12.27 -12.08 -2.93
C LYS A 5 12.27 -11.66 -4.39
N LYS A 6 13.10 -12.33 -5.19
CA LYS A 6 13.28 -12.09 -6.64
C LYS A 6 11.96 -12.06 -7.43
N GLU A 7 10.93 -12.75 -6.95
CA GLU A 7 9.59 -12.80 -7.56
C GLU A 7 8.90 -11.43 -7.68
N TYR A 8 9.22 -10.46 -6.82
CA TYR A 8 8.65 -9.11 -6.86
C TYR A 8 9.34 -8.17 -7.86
N TYR A 9 10.38 -8.67 -8.56
CA TYR A 9 11.17 -7.90 -9.53
C TYR A 9 11.13 -8.51 -10.94
N LEU A 10 10.18 -9.42 -11.19
CA LEU A 10 9.94 -10.02 -12.50
C LEU A 10 9.18 -9.05 -13.41
N GLU A 11 9.32 -9.22 -14.73
CA GLU A 11 8.54 -8.46 -15.71
C GLU A 11 7.03 -8.67 -15.48
N GLU A 12 6.33 -7.57 -15.19
CA GLU A 12 4.90 -7.59 -14.96
C GLU A 12 4.15 -7.78 -16.28
N THR A 13 3.21 -8.73 -16.28
CA THR A 13 2.29 -8.92 -17.42
C THR A 13 1.36 -7.71 -17.59
N ASP A 14 0.80 -7.52 -18.78
CA ASP A 14 -0.09 -6.37 -19.05
C ASP A 14 -1.29 -6.30 -18.08
N LYS A 15 -1.84 -7.46 -17.68
CA LYS A 15 -2.91 -7.54 -16.67
C LYS A 15 -2.49 -7.02 -15.29
N ILE A 16 -1.23 -7.21 -14.92
CA ILE A 16 -0.69 -6.72 -13.64
C ILE A 16 -0.50 -5.21 -13.70
N LYS A 17 -0.03 -4.70 -14.85
CA LYS A 17 0.10 -3.26 -15.09
C LYS A 17 -1.26 -2.57 -15.06
N GLU A 18 -2.28 -3.10 -15.73
CA GLU A 18 -3.65 -2.58 -15.69
C GLU A 18 -4.19 -2.52 -14.26
N PHE A 19 -3.95 -3.55 -13.46
CA PHE A 19 -4.31 -3.55 -12.04
C PHE A 19 -3.56 -2.46 -11.26
N HIS A 20 -2.26 -2.25 -11.50
CA HIS A 20 -1.48 -1.19 -10.86
C HIS A 20 -1.95 0.21 -11.25
N GLN A 21 -2.36 0.39 -12.50
CA GLN A 21 -2.91 1.66 -12.96
C GLN A 21 -4.26 1.97 -12.32
N SER A 22 -5.06 0.94 -12.01
CA SER A 22 -6.40 1.10 -11.40
C SER A 22 -6.40 1.57 -9.94
N ARG A 23 -5.23 1.68 -9.30
CA ARG A 23 -5.10 1.93 -7.85
C ARG A 23 -4.12 3.07 -7.56
N ARG A 24 -4.38 3.84 -6.50
CA ARG A 24 -3.44 4.86 -6.00
C ARG A 24 -2.58 4.30 -4.89
N MET A 25 -1.27 4.20 -5.12
CA MET A 25 -0.33 3.74 -4.11
C MET A 25 0.07 4.88 -3.16
N PHE A 26 0.24 4.53 -1.87
CA PHE A 26 0.82 5.43 -0.88
C PHE A 26 1.77 4.66 0.06
N CYS A 27 2.61 5.39 0.77
CA CYS A 27 3.40 4.91 1.90
C CYS A 27 3.63 6.02 2.93
N ILE A 28 4.05 5.63 4.13
CA ILE A 28 4.44 6.55 5.20
C ILE A 28 5.92 6.31 5.47
N TYR A 29 6.75 7.27 5.07
CA TYR A 29 8.20 7.20 5.18
C TYR A 29 8.71 8.44 5.91
N ASP A 30 9.57 8.25 6.92
CA ASP A 30 10.04 9.32 7.81
C ASP A 30 8.89 10.19 8.36
N ASP A 31 7.82 9.53 8.81
CA ASP A 31 6.59 10.17 9.32
C ASP A 31 5.91 11.13 8.32
N GLN A 32 6.13 10.91 7.03
CA GLN A 32 5.50 11.67 5.95
C GLN A 32 4.68 10.76 5.05
N LEU A 33 3.44 11.15 4.78
CA LEU A 33 2.63 10.52 3.75
C LEU A 33 3.19 10.84 2.35
N ARG A 34 3.61 9.79 1.65
CA ARG A 34 4.02 9.82 0.26
C ARG A 34 2.94 9.14 -0.58
N ILE A 35 2.56 9.74 -1.70
CA ILE A 35 1.58 9.20 -2.63
C ILE A 35 2.27 9.11 -3.99
N ALA A 36 2.21 7.95 -4.63
CA ALA A 36 2.77 7.77 -5.96
C ALA A 36 1.98 8.59 -6.99
N ASP A 37 2.59 8.83 -8.15
CA ASP A 37 1.90 9.44 -9.28
C ASP A 37 0.66 8.65 -9.71
N ASP A 38 -0.21 9.30 -10.49
CA ASP A 38 -1.43 8.68 -10.98
C ASP A 38 -1.14 7.62 -12.04
N ASN A 39 -1.95 6.56 -12.07
CA ASN A 39 -1.93 5.51 -13.10
C ASN A 39 -0.53 4.92 -13.36
N VAL A 40 0.27 4.75 -12.29
CA VAL A 40 1.60 4.17 -12.41
C VAL A 40 1.51 2.67 -12.70
N PRO A 41 2.24 2.14 -13.70
CA PRO A 41 2.14 0.74 -14.12
C PRO A 41 3.07 -0.18 -13.31
N TYR A 42 3.43 0.20 -12.08
CA TYR A 42 4.47 -0.48 -11.31
C TYR A 42 4.07 -0.68 -9.84
N SER A 43 4.72 -1.64 -9.18
CA SER A 43 4.51 -1.96 -7.76
C SER A 43 5.20 -0.98 -6.79
N HIS A 44 4.90 -1.08 -5.49
CA HIS A 44 5.61 -0.32 -4.45
C HIS A 44 7.12 -0.59 -4.43
N ALA A 45 7.57 -1.82 -4.71
CA ALA A 45 8.99 -2.14 -4.71
C ALA A 45 9.72 -1.38 -5.83
N THR A 46 9.13 -1.34 -7.02
CA THR A 46 9.65 -0.55 -8.14
C THR A 46 9.57 0.94 -7.85
N TRP A 47 8.49 1.42 -7.22
CA TRP A 47 8.37 2.82 -6.83
C TRP A 47 9.51 3.24 -5.89
N PHE A 48 9.77 2.47 -4.84
CA PHE A 48 10.82 2.81 -3.86
C PHE A 48 12.23 2.72 -4.46
N GLN A 49 12.43 1.90 -5.49
CA GLN A 49 13.68 1.89 -6.26
C GLN A 49 13.86 3.16 -7.09
N ASN A 50 12.80 3.63 -7.76
CA ASN A 50 12.84 4.86 -8.55
C ASN A 50 13.15 6.09 -7.67
N GLU A 51 12.69 6.07 -6.42
CA GLU A 51 12.99 7.11 -5.42
C GLU A 51 14.37 6.95 -4.76
N ASN A 52 15.13 5.90 -5.10
CA ASN A 52 16.41 5.52 -4.48
C ASN A 52 16.32 5.26 -2.97
N TRP A 53 15.14 4.89 -2.44
CA TRP A 53 14.96 4.52 -1.03
C TRP A 53 15.43 3.09 -0.73
N MET A 54 15.46 2.23 -1.75
CA MET A 54 15.94 0.85 -1.65
C MET A 54 16.55 0.36 -2.96
N THR A 55 17.34 -0.72 -2.89
CA THR A 55 17.82 -1.46 -4.06
C THR A 55 17.35 -2.91 -4.01
N LYS A 56 17.53 -3.70 -5.07
CA LYS A 56 17.19 -5.13 -5.08
C LYS A 56 17.96 -5.92 -4.01
N GLU A 57 19.17 -5.49 -3.69
CA GLU A 57 20.06 -6.10 -2.70
C GLU A 57 19.79 -5.59 -1.28
N LYS A 58 19.07 -4.48 -1.15
CA LYS A 58 18.78 -3.79 0.12
C LYS A 58 17.30 -3.42 0.17
N ASP A 59 16.44 -4.43 0.25
CA ASP A 59 14.98 -4.28 0.22
C ASP A 59 14.29 -4.33 1.59
N GLY A 60 15.09 -4.28 2.67
CA GLY A 60 14.60 -4.34 4.05
C GLY A 60 13.51 -3.32 4.38
N LEU A 61 13.52 -2.16 3.71
CA LEU A 61 12.51 -1.11 3.83
C LEU A 61 11.08 -1.65 3.66
N MET A 62 10.87 -2.64 2.79
CA MET A 62 9.56 -3.25 2.56
C MET A 62 8.96 -3.89 3.82
N ASN A 63 9.78 -4.32 4.77
CA ASN A 63 9.35 -4.93 6.04
C ASN A 63 9.11 -3.91 7.15
N GLU A 64 9.45 -2.64 6.92
CA GLU A 64 9.37 -1.58 7.93
C GLU A 64 8.33 -0.53 7.55
N ILE A 65 8.21 -0.23 6.25
CA ILE A 65 7.39 0.86 5.77
C ILE A 65 5.90 0.51 5.72
N VAL A 66 5.09 1.32 6.40
CA VAL A 66 3.63 1.28 6.25
C VAL A 66 3.29 1.75 4.85
N ARG A 67 2.58 0.92 4.10
CA ARG A 67 2.16 1.25 2.74
C ARG A 67 0.79 0.69 2.42
N GLY A 68 0.23 1.16 1.33
CA GLY A 68 -1.10 0.76 0.95
C GLY A 68 -1.51 1.22 -0.43
N ILE A 69 -2.76 0.92 -0.74
CA ILE A 69 -3.44 1.33 -1.95
C ILE A 69 -4.81 1.91 -1.62
N VAL A 70 -5.26 2.82 -2.47
CA VAL A 70 -6.67 3.16 -2.62
C VAL A 70 -7.15 2.55 -3.92
N ASP A 71 -8.20 1.74 -3.87
CA ASP A 71 -8.75 1.10 -5.07
C ASP A 71 -9.65 2.05 -5.88
N SER A 72 -10.19 1.56 -7.00
CA SER A 72 -11.08 2.32 -7.87
C SER A 72 -12.43 2.70 -7.25
N LYS A 73 -12.78 2.13 -6.10
CA LYS A 73 -13.98 2.49 -5.32
C LYS A 73 -13.68 3.53 -4.23
N GLY A 74 -12.41 3.85 -4.02
CA GLY A 74 -11.95 4.72 -2.94
C GLY A 74 -11.67 3.96 -1.63
N ASP A 75 -11.80 2.63 -1.59
CA ASP A 75 -11.53 1.84 -0.41
C ASP A 75 -10.01 1.77 -0.15
N ILE A 76 -9.62 1.93 1.11
CA ILE A 76 -8.22 1.99 1.54
C ILE A 76 -7.76 0.62 2.06
N TYR A 77 -6.61 0.17 1.60
CA TYR A 77 -5.94 -1.05 2.05
C TYR A 77 -4.54 -0.71 2.50
N PHE A 78 -4.14 -1.08 3.72
CA PHE A 78 -2.80 -0.79 4.26
C PHE A 78 -2.18 -1.99 4.98
N TYR A 79 -0.84 -2.06 4.96
CA TYR A 79 -0.07 -3.20 5.45
C TYR A 79 1.44 -2.88 5.51
N VAL A 80 2.21 -3.82 6.05
CA VAL A 80 3.68 -3.84 6.03
C VAL A 80 4.20 -5.19 5.53
N GLY A 81 5.46 -5.26 5.12
CA GLY A 81 6.14 -6.51 4.77
C GLY A 81 5.67 -7.14 3.47
N TYR A 82 6.47 -8.07 2.96
CA TYR A 82 6.09 -8.83 1.75
C TYR A 82 4.90 -9.76 1.97
N ASN A 83 4.52 -10.01 3.22
CA ASN A 83 3.38 -10.84 3.59
C ASN A 83 2.12 -10.03 3.88
N PHE A 84 2.15 -8.71 3.66
CA PHE A 84 1.00 -7.83 3.83
C PHE A 84 0.41 -7.93 5.23
N GLU A 85 1.30 -7.83 6.21
CA GLU A 85 1.00 -8.00 7.62
C GLU A 85 0.38 -6.73 8.21
N ILE A 86 -0.29 -6.91 9.34
CA ILE A 86 -0.91 -5.82 10.11
C ILE A 86 -0.71 -6.08 11.60
N ASN A 87 -0.43 -5.02 12.37
CA ASN A 87 -0.32 -5.05 13.82
C ASN A 87 -0.61 -3.65 14.39
N ASP A 88 -0.71 -3.55 15.72
CA ASP A 88 -1.12 -2.31 16.40
C ASP A 88 -0.21 -1.10 16.12
N ILE A 89 1.09 -1.31 15.90
CA ILE A 89 2.04 -0.23 15.57
C ILE A 89 1.74 0.30 14.17
N ILE A 90 1.53 -0.59 13.19
CA ILE A 90 1.19 -0.23 11.82
C ILE A 90 -0.16 0.50 11.76
N GLU A 91 -1.13 0.04 12.55
CA GLU A 91 -2.43 0.71 12.72
C GLU A 91 -2.26 2.14 13.23
N LEU A 92 -1.52 2.32 14.32
CA LEU A 92 -1.28 3.64 14.91
C LEU A 92 -0.64 4.60 13.90
N ILE A 93 0.42 4.17 13.22
CA ILE A 93 1.11 4.98 12.21
C ILE A 93 0.14 5.36 11.09
N PHE A 94 -0.60 4.39 10.53
CA PHE A 94 -1.54 4.65 9.45
C PHE A 94 -2.64 5.64 9.87
N PHE A 95 -3.28 5.45 11.03
CA PHE A 95 -4.38 6.29 11.46
C PHE A 95 -3.96 7.73 11.77
N ASN A 96 -2.71 7.96 12.17
CA ASN A 96 -2.18 9.32 12.33
C ASN A 96 -2.09 10.08 10.99
N HIS A 97 -1.95 9.36 9.87
CA HIS A 97 -1.83 9.94 8.52
C HIS A 97 -3.14 9.86 7.71
N LEU A 98 -4.19 9.21 8.24
CA LEU A 98 -5.43 8.98 7.51
C LEU A 98 -6.11 10.28 7.06
N ALA A 99 -6.20 11.28 7.94
CA ALA A 99 -6.86 12.55 7.60
C ALA A 99 -6.14 13.28 6.45
N GLU A 100 -4.81 13.23 6.42
CA GLU A 100 -4.01 13.78 5.32
C GLU A 100 -4.27 13.03 4.01
N LEU A 101 -4.30 11.69 4.06
CA LEU A 101 -4.56 10.85 2.90
C LEU A 101 -5.94 11.14 2.27
N VAL A 102 -6.98 11.17 3.12
CA VAL A 102 -8.36 11.48 2.70
C VAL A 102 -8.42 12.83 2.01
N LYS A 103 -7.77 13.85 2.59
CA LYS A 103 -7.74 15.20 2.02
C LYS A 103 -7.00 15.25 0.69
N ARG A 104 -5.82 14.63 0.60
CA ARG A 104 -4.95 14.70 -0.59
C ARG A 104 -5.52 13.96 -1.79
N LEU A 105 -6.25 12.88 -1.55
CA LEU A 105 -6.90 12.09 -2.59
C LEU A 105 -8.39 12.40 -2.77
N ASN A 106 -8.93 13.36 -1.99
CA ASN A 106 -10.35 13.73 -2.00
C ASN A 106 -11.28 12.51 -1.87
N LEU A 107 -10.99 11.63 -0.90
CA LEU A 107 -11.70 10.36 -0.73
C LEU A 107 -13.10 10.57 -0.13
N ASP A 108 -14.06 9.76 -0.59
CA ASP A 108 -15.38 9.70 0.02
C ASP A 108 -15.26 9.10 1.43
N THR A 109 -15.73 9.84 2.43
CA THR A 109 -15.77 9.41 3.82
C THR A 109 -16.60 8.14 4.08
N ASN A 110 -17.44 7.70 3.13
CA ASN A 110 -18.14 6.43 3.18
C ASN A 110 -17.29 5.23 2.74
N ALA A 111 -16.14 5.46 2.11
CA ALA A 111 -15.25 4.38 1.72
C ALA A 111 -14.69 3.66 2.94
N LYS A 112 -14.33 2.39 2.75
CA LYS A 112 -13.93 1.48 3.82
C LYS A 112 -12.42 1.45 3.99
N ILE A 113 -12.01 1.06 5.18
CA ILE A 113 -10.59 0.91 5.55
C ILE A 113 -10.34 -0.55 5.92
N PHE A 114 -9.31 -1.13 5.30
CA PHE A 114 -8.89 -2.51 5.48
C PHE A 114 -7.40 -2.60 5.81
N GLY A 115 -7.04 -3.53 6.69
CA GLY A 115 -5.65 -3.74 7.13
C GLY A 115 -5.22 -5.18 6.92
N GLY A 116 -4.01 -5.34 6.38
CA GLY A 116 -3.41 -6.62 6.03
C GLY A 116 -4.12 -7.34 4.89
N LEU A 117 -3.43 -8.26 4.21
CA LEU A 117 -3.99 -9.04 3.10
C LEU A 117 -3.57 -10.51 3.18
N ILE A 118 -4.49 -11.41 2.84
CA ILE A 118 -4.19 -12.84 2.67
C ILE A 118 -3.72 -13.06 1.24
N LYS A 119 -2.46 -13.49 1.07
CA LYS A 119 -1.85 -13.79 -0.24
C LYS A 119 -2.75 -14.70 -1.08
N SER A 120 -2.99 -14.29 -2.31
CA SER A 120 -3.76 -15.03 -3.31
C SER A 120 -3.16 -14.82 -4.71
N GLU A 121 -3.90 -15.20 -5.75
CA GLU A 121 -3.47 -15.03 -7.14
C GLU A 121 -3.12 -13.56 -7.46
N PRO A 122 -2.00 -13.29 -8.14
CA PRO A 122 -1.66 -11.94 -8.62
C PRO A 122 -2.74 -11.33 -9.53
N GLY A 123 -2.86 -10.00 -9.52
CA GLY A 123 -3.75 -9.26 -10.41
C GLY A 123 -5.18 -9.02 -9.90
N LYS A 124 -5.44 -9.28 -8.62
CA LYS A 124 -6.71 -8.98 -7.94
C LYS A 124 -6.45 -8.30 -6.60
N ILE A 125 -7.44 -7.58 -6.07
CA ILE A 125 -7.44 -7.18 -4.66
C ILE A 125 -7.60 -8.43 -3.81
N TRP A 126 -6.69 -8.63 -2.87
CA TRP A 126 -6.70 -9.78 -1.98
C TRP A 126 -7.62 -9.58 -0.79
N THR A 127 -8.04 -10.69 -0.18
CA THR A 127 -8.93 -10.65 0.98
C THR A 127 -8.25 -9.94 2.15
N PRO A 128 -8.87 -8.92 2.74
CA PRO A 128 -8.30 -8.21 3.87
C PRO A 128 -8.36 -9.05 5.16
N ILE A 129 -7.36 -8.87 6.03
CA ILE A 129 -7.31 -9.54 7.33
C ILE A 129 -8.25 -8.86 8.33
N LYS A 130 -8.27 -7.52 8.33
CA LYS A 130 -9.06 -6.71 9.27
C LYS A 130 -9.85 -5.63 8.52
N SER A 131 -11.05 -5.33 9.01
CA SER A 131 -11.90 -4.23 8.56
C SER A 131 -12.08 -3.25 9.71
N TYR A 132 -11.93 -1.95 9.43
CA TYR A 132 -12.01 -0.89 10.44
C TYR A 132 -13.27 -0.02 10.32
N GLY A 133 -14.18 -0.37 9.41
CA GLY A 133 -15.37 0.44 9.12
C GLY A 133 -15.12 1.47 8.04
N LYS A 134 -15.87 2.57 8.08
CA LYS A 134 -15.78 3.67 7.12
C LYS A 134 -14.72 4.68 7.55
N ILE A 135 -14.23 5.47 6.60
CA ILE A 135 -13.36 6.61 6.86
C ILE A 135 -14.00 7.55 7.88
N ALA A 136 -15.30 7.86 7.74
CA ALA A 136 -16.05 8.73 8.65
C ALA A 136 -16.02 8.27 10.12
N ASP A 137 -15.81 6.98 10.38
CA ASP A 137 -15.73 6.43 11.74
C ASP A 137 -14.36 6.67 12.40
N LYS A 138 -13.37 7.12 11.61
CA LYS A 138 -11.94 7.20 12.00
C LYS A 138 -11.35 8.59 11.89
N ILE A 139 -11.91 9.46 11.05
CA ILE A 139 -11.54 10.87 11.00
C ILE A 139 -12.45 11.66 11.94
N LYS A 140 -11.86 12.50 12.80
CA LYS A 140 -12.57 13.44 13.68
C LYS A 140 -12.53 14.84 13.08
#